data_AF-A0A1A7WRZ4-F1
#
_entry.id   AF-A0A1A7WRZ4-F1
#
_cell.length_a   1.000
_cell.length_b   1.000
_cell.length_c   1.000
_cell.angle_alpha   90.00
_cell.angle_beta   90.00
_cell.angle_gamma   90.00
#
_symmetry.space_group_name_H-M   'P 1'
#
loop_
_entity.id
_entity.type
_entity.pdbx_description
1 polymer ?
#
loop_
_entity_poly.entity_id
_entity_poly.type
_entity_poly.pdbx_seq_one_letter_code
_entity_poly.pdbx_strand_id
1 'polypeptide(L)'
;IDESSEKPPADVVKSYQITIKVRALGPRDVRMVVLDVTLPTGFIPENSDLEMLSSSVDRYVSNFQIVDNLSERGSLIVHLFKVSHKEPEVLIFRLQQHFKVGLLQPSSVTVYEYYNPDHRCSRTYSPKEDKEQLTRICSDDVCRCTQGDCCVSKTESENFPNKEREIFACKSLHHVWQVKVLSVNQSYYDKYEMEITQILKLGVEAGVEVGQKRVFMSHGGCREGLNLKQGSQYLIIGPKDDQWTVDPETNRFIYMMGKDT
;
A
#
# COMPACT_ATOMS: atom_id res chain seq x y z
N ILE A 1 -6.95 -12.37 7.49
CA ILE A 1 -7.44 -12.66 6.14
C ILE A 1 -6.43 -13.61 5.54
N ASP A 2 -6.93 -14.75 5.11
CA ASP A 2 -6.12 -15.88 4.68
C ASP A 2 -6.72 -16.37 3.35
N GLU A 3 -5.86 -16.80 2.42
CA GLU A 3 -6.35 -17.33 1.14
C GLU A 3 -7.10 -18.64 1.40
N SER A 4 -8.29 -18.77 0.82
CA SER A 4 -9.13 -19.96 0.97
C SER A 4 -8.54 -21.10 0.15
N SER A 5 -8.56 -22.32 0.71
CA SER A 5 -8.17 -23.55 0.00
C SER A 5 -9.26 -24.07 -0.94
N GLU A 6 -10.46 -23.48 -0.91
CA GLU A 6 -11.57 -23.86 -1.78
C GLU A 6 -11.34 -23.37 -3.21
N LYS A 7 -11.67 -24.22 -4.19
CA LYS A 7 -11.58 -23.83 -5.60
C LYS A 7 -12.61 -22.72 -5.87
N PRO A 8 -12.17 -21.52 -6.32
CA PRO A 8 -13.09 -20.42 -6.56
C PRO A 8 -14.03 -20.72 -7.74
N PRO A 9 -15.19 -20.04 -7.80
CA PRO A 9 -16.04 -19.99 -8.99
C PRO A 9 -15.26 -19.57 -10.25
N ALA A 10 -15.78 -19.90 -11.44
CA ALA A 10 -15.07 -19.67 -12.71
C ALA A 10 -14.79 -18.18 -13.02
N ASP A 11 -15.55 -17.29 -12.41
CA ASP A 11 -15.50 -15.82 -12.52
C ASP A 11 -14.72 -15.14 -11.38
N VAL A 12 -14.10 -15.93 -10.50
CA VAL A 12 -13.34 -15.47 -9.33
C VAL A 12 -11.87 -15.89 -9.47
N VAL A 13 -10.97 -14.91 -9.41
CA VAL A 13 -9.52 -15.11 -9.53
C VAL A 13 -8.96 -15.79 -8.29
N LYS A 14 -9.31 -15.29 -7.12
CA LYS A 14 -8.89 -15.80 -5.80
C LYS A 14 -10.01 -15.62 -4.78
N SER A 15 -10.07 -16.51 -3.81
CA SER A 15 -11.00 -16.42 -2.68
C SER A 15 -10.22 -16.30 -1.38
N TYR A 16 -10.64 -15.42 -0.49
CA TYR A 16 -10.01 -15.18 0.80
C TYR A 16 -11.05 -15.31 1.90
N GLN A 17 -10.66 -15.84 3.05
CA GLN A 17 -11.50 -15.86 4.25
C GLN A 17 -11.08 -14.73 5.19
N ILE A 18 -12.03 -13.86 5.54
CA ILE A 18 -11.83 -12.83 6.55
C ILE A 18 -12.47 -13.27 7.87
N THR A 19 -11.75 -13.03 8.97
CA THR A 19 -12.23 -13.28 10.33
C THR A 19 -12.10 -11.98 11.11
N ILE A 20 -13.22 -11.46 11.57
CA ILE A 20 -13.30 -10.24 12.36
C ILE A 20 -13.73 -10.64 13.76
N LYS A 21 -12.97 -10.21 14.77
CA LYS A 21 -13.28 -10.44 16.18
C LYS A 21 -13.53 -9.11 16.86
N VAL A 22 -14.70 -8.95 17.47
CA VAL A 22 -15.10 -7.72 18.14
C VAL A 22 -15.49 -8.03 19.58
N ARG A 23 -14.99 -7.24 20.52
CA ARG A 23 -15.33 -7.37 21.95
C ARG A 23 -15.40 -6.00 22.58
N ALA A 24 -16.41 -5.76 23.41
CA ALA A 24 -16.47 -4.56 24.21
C ALA A 24 -15.43 -4.62 25.33
N LEU A 25 -14.68 -3.53 25.53
CA LEU A 25 -13.70 -3.43 26.61
C LEU A 25 -14.27 -2.81 27.89
N GLY A 26 -15.49 -2.26 27.81
CA GLY A 26 -16.18 -1.66 28.95
C GLY A 26 -16.77 -2.69 29.93
N PRO A 27 -17.39 -2.22 31.02
CA PRO A 27 -17.94 -3.08 32.07
C PRO A 27 -19.27 -3.75 31.70
N ARG A 28 -19.84 -3.41 30.54
CA ARG A 28 -21.16 -3.88 30.10
C ARG A 28 -21.14 -4.16 28.60
N ASP A 29 -22.10 -4.99 28.20
CA ASP A 29 -22.36 -5.22 26.77
C ASP A 29 -22.81 -3.94 26.08
N VAL A 30 -22.40 -3.78 24.84
CA VAL A 30 -22.75 -2.64 24.00
C VAL A 30 -23.82 -3.11 23.02
N ARG A 31 -24.93 -2.37 22.91
CA ARG A 31 -26.02 -2.68 21.97
C ARG A 31 -25.91 -1.78 20.74
N MET A 32 -26.46 -2.24 19.62
CA MET A 32 -26.52 -1.48 18.35
C MET A 32 -25.14 -0.98 17.92
N VAL A 33 -24.27 -1.93 17.60
CA VAL A 33 -22.91 -1.65 17.12
C VAL A 33 -22.90 -1.77 15.60
N VAL A 34 -22.20 -0.87 14.93
CA VAL A 34 -22.01 -0.93 13.48
C VAL A 34 -20.59 -1.37 13.19
N LEU A 35 -20.47 -2.32 12.27
CA LEU A 35 -19.22 -2.79 11.70
C LEU A 35 -19.18 -2.34 10.25
N ASP A 36 -18.31 -1.36 9.97
CA ASP A 36 -18.05 -0.84 8.63
C ASP A 36 -16.76 -1.46 8.09
N VAL A 37 -16.89 -2.28 7.05
CA VAL A 37 -15.78 -3.00 6.41
C VAL A 37 -15.57 -2.43 5.01
N THR A 38 -14.49 -1.67 4.83
CA THR A 38 -14.09 -1.16 3.51
C THR A 38 -13.55 -2.32 2.66
N LEU A 39 -14.15 -2.62 1.51
CA LEU A 39 -13.70 -3.71 0.65
C LEU A 39 -12.48 -3.27 -0.18
N PRO A 40 -11.48 -4.15 -0.39
CA PRO A 40 -10.40 -3.83 -1.30
C PRO A 40 -10.92 -3.70 -2.74
N THR A 41 -10.28 -2.87 -3.55
CA THR A 41 -10.63 -2.75 -4.98
C THR A 41 -10.50 -4.12 -5.66
N GLY A 42 -11.56 -4.58 -6.34
CA GLY A 42 -11.56 -5.91 -6.96
C GLY A 42 -12.26 -7.00 -6.17
N PHE A 43 -12.71 -6.70 -4.95
CA PHE A 43 -13.24 -7.69 -4.03
C PHE A 43 -14.71 -7.47 -3.74
N ILE A 44 -15.45 -8.59 -3.70
CA ILE A 44 -16.87 -8.63 -3.35
C ILE A 44 -17.03 -9.69 -2.24
N PRO A 45 -17.79 -9.41 -1.17
CA PRO A 45 -18.08 -10.40 -0.15
C PRO A 45 -19.06 -11.46 -0.69
N GLU A 46 -18.90 -12.71 -0.26
CA GLU A 46 -19.79 -13.81 -0.62
C GLU A 46 -21.14 -13.67 0.08
N ASN A 47 -22.19 -13.43 -0.70
CA ASN A 47 -23.55 -13.18 -0.19
C ASN A 47 -24.09 -14.36 0.62
N SER A 48 -23.82 -15.60 0.20
CA SER A 48 -24.32 -16.78 0.92
C SER A 48 -23.77 -16.87 2.35
N ASP A 49 -22.50 -16.48 2.56
CA ASP A 49 -21.90 -16.43 3.89
C ASP A 49 -22.53 -15.33 4.75
N LEU A 50 -22.83 -14.16 4.17
CA LEU A 50 -23.49 -13.05 4.87
C LEU A 50 -24.94 -13.38 5.25
N GLU A 51 -25.67 -14.07 4.37
CA GLU A 51 -27.02 -14.56 4.65
C GLU A 51 -27.03 -15.56 5.80
N MET A 52 -26.06 -16.48 5.85
CA MET A 52 -25.90 -17.40 6.99
C MET A 52 -25.63 -16.65 8.31
N LEU A 53 -24.80 -15.60 8.29
CA LEU A 53 -24.54 -14.78 9.48
C LEU A 53 -25.82 -14.08 9.98
N SER A 54 -26.64 -13.58 9.05
CA SER A 54 -27.92 -12.91 9.37
C SER A 54 -29.02 -13.85 9.86
N SER A 55 -29.03 -15.11 9.39
CA SER A 55 -30.05 -16.11 9.67
C SER A 55 -29.70 -17.03 10.85
N SER A 56 -28.53 -16.86 11.46
CA SER A 56 -28.07 -17.67 12.59
C SER A 56 -28.99 -17.56 13.81
N VAL A 57 -29.05 -18.64 14.59
CA VAL A 57 -29.91 -18.77 15.78
C VAL A 57 -29.59 -17.70 16.83
N ASP A 58 -28.32 -17.29 16.91
CA ASP A 58 -27.83 -16.31 17.88
C ASP A 58 -28.21 -14.85 17.51
N ARG A 59 -28.66 -14.60 16.26
CA ARG A 59 -29.18 -13.31 15.72
C ARG A 59 -28.38 -12.07 16.14
N TYR A 60 -27.07 -12.18 16.30
CA TYR A 60 -26.24 -11.03 16.65
C TYR A 60 -26.10 -10.06 15.47
N VAL A 61 -26.19 -10.52 14.22
CA VAL A 61 -26.30 -9.67 13.02
C VAL A 61 -27.76 -9.32 12.75
N SER A 62 -28.11 -8.05 12.82
CA SER A 62 -29.48 -7.57 12.55
C SER A 62 -29.74 -7.43 11.05
N ASN A 63 -28.79 -6.88 10.30
CA ASN A 63 -28.82 -6.77 8.85
C ASN A 63 -27.40 -6.47 8.33
N PHE A 64 -27.23 -6.60 7.03
CA PHE A 64 -26.03 -6.14 6.32
C PHE A 64 -26.43 -5.39 5.06
N GLN A 65 -25.55 -4.49 4.61
CA GLN A 65 -25.70 -3.76 3.37
C GLN A 65 -24.36 -3.71 2.66
N ILE A 66 -24.35 -4.11 1.39
CA ILE A 66 -23.21 -3.88 0.50
C ILE A 66 -23.50 -2.55 -0.18
N VAL A 67 -22.64 -1.58 0.07
CA VAL A 67 -22.75 -0.22 -0.43
C VAL A 67 -21.67 -0.04 -1.49
N ASP A 68 -22.10 -0.08 -2.75
CA ASP A 68 -21.25 0.05 -3.94
C ASP A 68 -21.24 1.47 -4.52
N ASN A 69 -22.17 2.32 -4.09
CA ASN A 69 -22.46 3.63 -4.66
C ASN A 69 -21.83 4.82 -3.92
N LEU A 70 -21.27 4.64 -2.71
CA LEU A 70 -20.70 5.71 -1.90
C LEU A 70 -19.17 5.86 -2.02
N SER A 71 -18.48 4.94 -2.69
CA SER A 71 -17.02 4.97 -2.83
C SER A 71 -16.54 4.07 -3.98
N GLU A 72 -15.39 4.40 -4.60
CA GLU A 72 -14.71 3.53 -5.60
C GLU A 72 -14.37 2.13 -5.05
N ARG A 73 -14.35 2.01 -3.72
CA ARG A 73 -14.13 0.80 -2.94
C ARG A 73 -15.43 0.53 -2.18
N GLY A 74 -16.27 -0.37 -2.68
CA GLY A 74 -17.52 -0.70 -1.99
C GLY A 74 -17.28 -1.01 -0.50
N SER A 75 -18.28 -0.81 0.34
CA SER A 75 -18.21 -1.09 1.78
C SER A 75 -19.29 -2.07 2.19
N LEU A 76 -18.95 -3.00 3.08
CA LEU A 76 -19.91 -3.87 3.74
C LEU A 76 -20.21 -3.30 5.13
N ILE A 77 -21.45 -2.85 5.33
CA ILE A 77 -21.95 -2.37 6.61
C ILE A 77 -22.74 -3.49 7.27
N VAL A 78 -22.32 -3.92 8.45
CA VAL A 78 -23.01 -4.96 9.23
C VAL A 78 -23.50 -4.36 10.54
N HIS A 79 -24.79 -4.47 10.83
CA HIS A 79 -25.35 -4.02 12.09
C HIS A 79 -25.40 -5.17 13.08
N LEU A 80 -24.76 -4.99 14.23
CA LEU A 80 -24.75 -5.94 15.33
C LEU A 80 -25.73 -5.50 16.41
N PHE A 81 -26.64 -6.39 16.82
CA PHE A 81 -27.60 -6.11 17.88
C PHE A 81 -26.91 -5.86 19.22
N LYS A 82 -25.85 -6.63 19.50
CA LYS A 82 -25.11 -6.59 20.75
C LYS A 82 -23.68 -7.12 20.54
N VAL A 83 -22.73 -6.52 21.26
CA VAL A 83 -21.36 -7.02 21.41
C VAL A 83 -21.09 -7.29 22.88
N SER A 84 -20.69 -8.52 23.20
CA SER A 84 -20.37 -8.94 24.55
C SER A 84 -19.09 -8.26 25.08
N HIS A 85 -19.07 -7.94 26.38
CA HIS A 85 -17.85 -7.52 27.09
C HIS A 85 -17.00 -8.69 27.57
N LYS A 86 -17.60 -9.89 27.67
CA LYS A 86 -16.96 -11.10 28.20
C LYS A 86 -16.28 -11.92 27.12
N GLU A 87 -16.99 -12.17 26.03
CA GLU A 87 -16.54 -13.05 24.94
C GLU A 87 -16.49 -12.27 23.64
N PRO A 88 -15.52 -12.56 22.74
CA PRO A 88 -15.46 -11.91 21.45
C PRO A 88 -16.52 -12.47 20.50
N GLU A 89 -17.29 -11.57 19.89
CA GLU A 89 -18.14 -11.90 18.75
C GLU A 89 -17.26 -12.11 17.51
N VAL A 90 -17.51 -13.18 16.76
CA VAL A 90 -16.67 -13.59 15.63
C VAL A 90 -17.52 -13.62 14.35
N LEU A 91 -17.12 -12.83 13.35
CA LEU A 91 -17.71 -12.84 12.03
C LEU A 91 -16.71 -13.43 11.05
N ILE A 92 -17.17 -14.39 10.25
CA ILE A 92 -16.35 -15.08 9.25
C ILE A 92 -17.14 -15.12 7.94
N PHE A 93 -16.53 -14.63 6.87
CA PHE A 93 -17.11 -14.68 5.53
C PHE A 93 -16.01 -14.69 4.48
N ARG A 94 -16.34 -15.13 3.26
CA ARG A 94 -15.42 -15.12 2.13
C ARG A 94 -15.47 -13.78 1.38
N LEU A 95 -14.31 -13.39 0.88
CA LEU A 95 -14.05 -12.24 0.01
C LEU A 95 -13.51 -12.77 -1.31
N GLN A 96 -14.26 -12.55 -2.39
CA GLN A 96 -13.96 -13.03 -3.72
C GLN A 96 -13.33 -11.93 -4.56
N GLN A 97 -12.17 -12.20 -5.13
CA GLN A 97 -11.48 -11.30 -6.05
C GLN A 97 -11.94 -11.56 -7.48
N HIS A 98 -12.75 -10.66 -8.04
CA HIS A 98 -13.22 -10.76 -9.43
C HIS A 98 -12.24 -10.16 -10.44
N PHE A 99 -11.49 -9.13 -10.04
CA PHE A 99 -10.48 -8.52 -10.88
C PHE A 99 -9.18 -8.30 -10.13
N LYS A 100 -8.08 -8.65 -10.79
CA LYS A 100 -6.73 -8.43 -10.27
C LYS A 100 -6.32 -6.99 -10.58
N VAL A 101 -6.19 -6.18 -9.53
CA VAL A 101 -5.52 -4.89 -9.63
C VAL A 101 -4.02 -5.07 -9.37
N GLY A 102 -3.20 -4.17 -9.91
CA GLY A 102 -1.74 -4.27 -9.80
C GLY A 102 -1.24 -4.23 -8.35
N LEU A 103 -1.79 -3.32 -7.53
CA LEU A 103 -1.43 -3.13 -6.13
C LEU A 103 -2.69 -2.95 -5.29
N LEU A 104 -2.87 -3.82 -4.29
CA LEU A 104 -3.99 -3.74 -3.37
C LEU A 104 -3.65 -2.77 -2.24
N GLN A 105 -4.46 -1.72 -2.13
CA GLN A 105 -4.36 -0.84 -0.97
C GLN A 105 -4.98 -1.53 0.25
N PRO A 106 -4.42 -1.34 1.46
CA PRO A 106 -5.04 -1.81 2.68
C PRO A 106 -6.46 -1.29 2.83
N SER A 107 -7.32 -2.20 3.25
CA SER A 107 -8.68 -1.91 3.65
C SER A 107 -8.77 -1.73 5.16
N SER A 108 -9.89 -1.19 5.63
CA SER A 108 -10.13 -0.97 7.06
C SER A 108 -11.41 -1.64 7.52
N VAL A 109 -11.41 -2.04 8.78
CA VAL A 109 -12.59 -2.44 9.54
C VAL A 109 -12.74 -1.45 10.68
N THR A 110 -13.86 -0.74 10.70
CA THR A 110 -14.20 0.23 11.74
C THR A 110 -15.43 -0.24 12.50
N VAL A 111 -15.30 -0.33 13.81
CA VAL A 111 -16.39 -0.67 14.73
C VAL A 111 -16.76 0.59 15.49
N TYR A 112 -18.05 0.92 15.56
CA TYR A 112 -18.54 2.06 16.34
C TYR A 112 -19.93 1.85 16.92
N GLU A 113 -20.24 2.56 18.00
CA GLU A 113 -21.57 2.56 18.59
C GLU A 113 -22.53 3.42 17.76
N TYR A 114 -23.73 2.90 17.44
CA TYR A 114 -24.70 3.62 16.62
C TYR A 114 -25.11 4.97 17.22
N TYR A 115 -25.30 5.02 18.55
CA TYR A 115 -25.71 6.24 19.26
C TYR A 115 -24.55 7.14 19.67
N ASN A 116 -23.30 6.65 19.58
CA ASN A 116 -22.11 7.42 19.95
C ASN A 116 -20.95 7.07 19.01
N PRO A 117 -20.96 7.58 17.77
CA PRO A 117 -19.99 7.22 16.75
C PRO A 117 -18.56 7.69 17.04
N ASP A 118 -18.35 8.55 18.05
CA ASP A 118 -17.01 8.93 18.51
C ASP A 118 -16.32 7.77 19.23
N HIS A 119 -17.10 6.87 19.83
CA HIS A 119 -16.61 5.59 20.34
C HIS A 119 -16.41 4.63 19.17
N ARG A 120 -15.28 4.78 18.49
CA ARG A 120 -14.90 3.92 17.37
C ARG A 120 -13.50 3.34 17.53
N CYS A 121 -13.30 2.19 16.93
CA CYS A 121 -12.00 1.54 16.80
C CYS A 121 -11.84 1.07 15.35
N SER A 122 -10.71 1.38 14.73
CA SER A 122 -10.41 0.95 13.36
C SER A 122 -9.16 0.08 13.33
N ARG A 123 -9.17 -0.94 12.47
CA ARG A 123 -7.99 -1.75 12.15
C ARG A 123 -7.91 -1.97 10.65
N THR A 124 -6.69 -1.95 10.15
CA THR A 124 -6.43 -2.23 8.73
C THR A 124 -6.21 -3.71 8.48
N TYR A 125 -6.57 -4.15 7.28
CA TYR A 125 -6.29 -5.48 6.78
C TYR A 125 -5.90 -5.43 5.30
N SER A 126 -5.00 -6.32 4.93
CA SER A 126 -4.59 -6.58 3.55
C SER A 126 -4.26 -8.07 3.42
N PRO A 127 -4.37 -8.64 2.21
CA PRO A 127 -3.83 -9.96 1.91
C PRO A 127 -2.36 -10.09 2.33
N LYS A 128 -1.92 -11.31 2.68
CA LYS A 128 -0.57 -11.55 3.22
C LYS A 128 0.56 -11.12 2.27
N GLU A 129 0.30 -11.18 0.97
CA GLU A 129 1.21 -10.74 -0.08
C GLU A 129 1.66 -9.27 0.11
N ASP A 130 0.87 -8.44 0.81
CA ASP A 130 1.08 -6.99 0.92
C ASP A 130 1.61 -6.49 2.27
N LYS A 131 1.54 -7.29 3.35
CA LYS A 131 1.84 -6.80 4.72
C LYS A 131 3.30 -6.43 4.94
N GLU A 132 4.23 -7.21 4.43
CA GLU A 132 5.66 -6.88 4.51
C GLU A 132 6.02 -5.61 3.72
N GLN A 133 5.18 -5.23 2.77
CA GLN A 133 5.46 -4.21 1.77
C GLN A 133 5.08 -2.79 2.24
N LEU A 134 4.09 -2.66 3.14
CA LEU A 134 3.66 -1.39 3.74
C LEU A 134 4.60 -0.88 4.84
N THR A 135 5.18 -1.80 5.63
CA THR A 135 6.05 -1.48 6.77
C THR A 135 7.32 -0.72 6.40
N ARG A 136 7.66 -0.61 5.10
CA ARG A 136 8.96 -0.08 4.63
C ARG A 136 8.93 1.36 4.12
N ILE A 137 7.76 1.99 3.98
CA ILE A 137 7.65 3.43 3.66
C ILE A 137 7.75 4.27 4.93
N CYS A 138 7.37 3.67 6.05
CA CYS A 138 7.46 4.26 7.36
C CYS A 138 8.79 3.84 7.97
N SER A 139 9.63 4.82 8.27
CA SER A 139 10.79 4.61 9.14
C SER A 139 10.34 5.01 10.55
N ASP A 140 10.18 4.03 11.42
CA ASP A 140 9.55 4.20 12.73
C ASP A 140 8.16 4.86 12.62
N ASP A 141 7.99 6.07 13.15
CA ASP A 141 6.72 6.82 13.14
C ASP A 141 6.59 7.79 11.95
N VAL A 142 7.60 7.86 11.06
CA VAL A 142 7.64 8.82 9.95
C VAL A 142 7.40 8.11 8.63
N CYS A 143 6.24 8.36 8.01
CA CYS A 143 5.84 7.78 6.72
C CYS A 143 5.90 8.80 5.58
N ARG A 144 6.40 8.39 4.40
CA ARG A 144 6.35 9.22 3.19
C ARG A 144 5.05 8.97 2.45
N CYS A 145 4.30 10.00 2.11
CA CYS A 145 3.28 9.86 1.09
C CYS A 145 3.96 9.77 -0.28
N THR A 146 3.66 8.71 -1.02
CA THR A 146 4.20 8.47 -2.37
C THR A 146 3.10 8.42 -3.43
N GLN A 147 1.87 8.78 -3.05
CA GLN A 147 0.73 8.88 -3.95
C GLN A 147 0.83 10.20 -4.73
N GLY A 148 1.84 10.28 -5.60
CA GLY A 148 2.09 11.38 -6.52
C GLY A 148 2.46 10.84 -7.91
N ASP A 149 2.69 11.73 -8.86
CA ASP A 149 3.07 11.31 -10.21
C ASP A 149 4.39 10.51 -10.18
N CYS A 150 4.44 9.47 -11.02
CA CYS A 150 5.59 8.58 -11.15
C CYS A 150 6.78 9.26 -11.84
N CYS A 151 8.00 8.85 -11.47
CA CYS A 151 9.18 9.06 -12.32
C CYS A 151 8.99 8.26 -13.62
N VAL A 152 9.22 8.93 -14.75
CA VAL A 152 9.14 8.31 -16.08
C VAL A 152 10.50 8.40 -16.74
N SER A 153 11.05 7.24 -17.12
CA SER A 153 12.31 7.16 -17.82
C SER A 153 12.17 7.75 -19.22
N LYS A 154 12.93 8.80 -19.50
CA LYS A 154 13.02 9.38 -20.84
C LYS A 154 13.89 8.50 -21.72
N THR A 155 13.41 8.20 -22.91
CA THR A 155 14.15 7.36 -23.86
C THR A 155 15.11 8.20 -24.70
N GLU A 156 16.19 7.60 -25.20
CA GLU A 156 17.14 8.31 -26.10
C GLU A 156 16.48 8.86 -27.37
N SER A 157 15.34 8.29 -27.78
CA SER A 157 14.54 8.75 -28.91
C SER A 157 13.73 10.03 -28.63
N GLU A 158 13.49 10.36 -27.37
CA GLU A 158 12.87 11.63 -27.00
C GLU A 158 13.94 12.71 -27.05
N ASN A 159 13.78 13.64 -27.98
CA ASN A 159 14.73 14.71 -28.23
C ASN A 159 14.65 15.74 -27.08
N PHE A 160 15.22 15.41 -25.92
CA PHE A 160 15.25 16.30 -24.76
C PHE A 160 16.40 17.29 -24.93
N PRO A 161 16.13 18.59 -25.13
CA PRO A 161 17.19 19.55 -25.43
C PRO A 161 18.20 19.60 -24.29
N ASN A 162 19.50 19.50 -24.60
CA ASN A 162 20.58 19.52 -23.60
C ASN A 162 20.45 20.71 -22.62
N LYS A 163 20.03 21.87 -23.14
CA LYS A 163 19.83 23.09 -22.35
C LYS A 163 18.71 22.96 -21.32
N GLU A 164 17.62 22.28 -21.64
CA GLU A 164 16.53 22.05 -20.67
C GLU A 164 16.94 21.08 -19.57
N ARG A 165 17.70 20.03 -19.92
CA ARG A 165 18.28 19.09 -18.95
C ARG A 165 19.25 19.79 -17.99
N GLU A 166 20.09 20.68 -18.50
CA GLU A 166 20.99 21.50 -17.69
C GLU A 166 20.21 22.46 -16.77
N ILE A 167 19.18 23.14 -17.29
CA ILE A 167 18.34 24.03 -16.49
C ILE A 167 17.65 23.24 -15.36
N PHE A 168 17.13 22.05 -15.66
CA PHE A 168 16.49 21.19 -14.65
C PHE A 168 17.49 20.74 -13.58
N ALA A 169 18.65 20.22 -13.99
CA ALA A 169 19.73 19.84 -13.08
C ALA A 169 20.22 21.00 -12.20
N CYS A 170 20.16 22.23 -12.70
CA CYS A 170 20.58 23.45 -12.00
C CYS A 170 19.49 24.14 -11.19
N LYS A 171 18.24 23.66 -11.19
CA LYS A 171 17.11 24.32 -10.53
C LYS A 171 17.27 24.44 -9.00
N SER A 172 18.01 23.51 -8.37
CA SER A 172 18.27 23.49 -6.92
C SER A 172 19.50 22.60 -6.61
N LEU A 173 19.58 22.05 -5.40
CA LEU A 173 20.55 21.04 -4.95
C LEU A 173 20.24 19.65 -5.50
N HIS A 174 19.84 19.57 -6.79
CA HIS A 174 19.66 18.30 -7.47
C HIS A 174 21.00 17.58 -7.56
N HIS A 175 20.98 16.28 -7.33
CA HIS A 175 22.12 15.43 -7.63
C HIS A 175 22.05 15.02 -9.10
N VAL A 176 23.21 14.81 -9.73
CA VAL A 176 23.28 14.28 -11.09
C VAL A 176 24.33 13.19 -11.12
N TRP A 177 23.86 11.95 -11.22
CA TRP A 177 24.72 10.75 -11.17
C TRP A 177 24.47 9.87 -12.37
N GLN A 178 25.56 9.33 -12.92
CA GLN A 178 25.46 8.13 -13.74
C GLN A 178 25.55 6.92 -12.81
N VAL A 179 24.61 6.01 -12.97
CA VAL A 179 24.48 4.84 -12.11
C VAL A 179 24.33 3.57 -12.94
N LYS A 180 24.74 2.45 -12.38
CA LYS A 180 24.49 1.11 -12.92
C LYS A 180 23.54 0.36 -12.01
N VAL A 181 22.48 -0.22 -12.57
CA VAL A 181 21.51 -1.01 -11.80
C VAL A 181 22.12 -2.37 -11.48
N LEU A 182 22.32 -2.69 -10.20
CA LEU A 182 22.89 -3.95 -9.74
C LEU A 182 21.81 -5.01 -9.51
N SER A 183 20.70 -4.63 -8.87
CA SER A 183 19.60 -5.52 -8.56
C SER A 183 18.26 -4.78 -8.59
N VAL A 184 17.19 -5.50 -8.94
CA VAL A 184 15.81 -5.00 -8.93
C VAL A 184 14.97 -5.98 -8.09
N ASN A 185 14.40 -5.49 -7.00
CA ASN A 185 13.52 -6.27 -6.14
C ASN A 185 12.10 -5.67 -6.19
N GLN A 186 11.18 -6.39 -6.83
CA GLN A 186 9.83 -5.92 -7.08
C GLN A 186 8.90 -6.22 -5.89
N SER A 187 8.16 -5.21 -5.45
CA SER A 187 7.24 -5.30 -4.31
C SER A 187 6.16 -4.20 -4.39
N TYR A 188 5.54 -3.79 -3.28
CA TYR A 188 4.67 -2.60 -3.29
C TYR A 188 5.48 -1.35 -3.61
N TYR A 189 6.73 -1.31 -3.11
CA TYR A 189 7.77 -0.41 -3.57
C TYR A 189 8.91 -1.23 -4.14
N ASP A 190 9.20 -0.99 -5.41
CA ASP A 190 10.31 -1.61 -6.08
C ASP A 190 11.60 -0.99 -5.57
N LYS A 191 12.56 -1.83 -5.17
CA LYS A 191 13.89 -1.43 -4.74
C LYS A 191 14.88 -1.66 -5.86
N TYR A 192 15.68 -0.64 -6.12
CA TYR A 192 16.75 -0.64 -7.10
C TYR A 192 18.06 -0.37 -6.37
N GLU A 193 18.90 -1.39 -6.27
CA GLU A 193 20.27 -1.20 -5.80
C GLU A 193 21.10 -0.72 -6.98
N MET A 194 21.71 0.45 -6.82
CA MET A 194 22.44 1.11 -7.89
C MET A 194 23.84 1.49 -7.44
N GLU A 195 24.82 1.32 -8.32
CA GLU A 195 26.20 1.73 -8.11
C GLU A 195 26.47 3.04 -8.85
N ILE A 196 27.03 4.03 -8.17
CA ILE A 196 27.39 5.31 -8.78
C ILE A 196 28.66 5.12 -9.61
N THR A 197 28.56 5.22 -10.93
CA THR A 197 29.70 5.06 -11.85
C THR A 197 30.35 6.40 -12.17
N GLN A 198 29.59 7.50 -12.15
CA GLN A 198 30.10 8.85 -12.36
C GLN A 198 29.25 9.87 -11.59
N ILE A 199 29.93 10.88 -11.03
CA ILE A 199 29.28 12.01 -10.37
C ILE A 199 29.46 13.24 -11.26
N LEU A 200 28.35 13.75 -11.81
CA LEU A 200 28.35 14.97 -12.64
C LEU A 200 28.04 16.21 -11.79
N LYS A 201 27.13 16.07 -10.81
CA LYS A 201 26.81 17.12 -9.84
C LYS A 201 26.55 16.50 -8.48
N LEU A 202 27.24 17.04 -7.46
CA LEU A 202 26.97 16.71 -6.08
C LEU A 202 25.62 17.31 -5.65
N GLY A 203 24.82 16.51 -4.95
CA GLY A 203 23.59 16.97 -4.31
C GLY A 203 23.84 17.42 -2.88
N VAL A 204 22.86 17.17 -2.00
CA VAL A 204 22.96 17.50 -0.56
C VAL A 204 23.76 16.45 0.23
N GLU A 205 23.85 15.21 -0.25
CA GLU A 205 24.58 14.16 0.44
C GLU A 205 26.10 14.44 0.40
N ALA A 206 26.73 14.48 1.57
CA ALA A 206 28.17 14.65 1.70
C ALA A 206 28.92 13.30 1.60
N GLY A 207 30.14 13.30 1.05
CA GLY A 207 30.98 12.10 0.99
C GLY A 207 30.53 11.04 -0.03
N VAL A 208 29.78 11.45 -1.05
CA VAL A 208 29.42 10.59 -2.18
C VAL A 208 30.63 10.39 -3.07
N GLU A 209 30.97 9.13 -3.33
CA GLU A 209 32.13 8.73 -4.14
C GLU A 209 31.71 7.70 -5.20
N VAL A 210 32.49 7.63 -6.28
CA VAL A 210 32.31 6.62 -7.32
C VAL A 210 32.53 5.21 -6.75
N GLY A 211 31.71 4.26 -7.18
CA GLY A 211 31.71 2.87 -6.70
C GLY A 211 30.84 2.65 -5.46
N GLN A 212 30.33 3.71 -4.83
CA GLN A 212 29.39 3.56 -3.72
C GLN A 212 28.01 3.13 -4.24
N LYS A 213 27.32 2.32 -3.43
CA LYS A 213 25.97 1.85 -3.72
C LYS A 213 24.92 2.71 -3.02
N ARG A 214 23.77 2.90 -3.68
CA ARG A 214 22.59 3.54 -3.12
C ARG A 214 21.35 2.74 -3.46
N VAL A 215 20.37 2.79 -2.57
CA VAL A 215 19.06 2.18 -2.79
C VAL A 215 18.11 3.27 -3.24
N PHE A 216 17.54 3.10 -4.42
CA PHE A 216 16.43 3.89 -4.92
C PHE A 216 15.15 3.08 -4.82
N MET A 217 14.05 3.73 -4.48
CA MET A 217 12.75 3.12 -4.28
C MET A 217 11.71 3.84 -5.12
N SER A 218 10.79 3.10 -5.74
CA SER A 218 9.66 3.66 -6.48
C SER A 218 8.40 2.86 -6.18
N HIS A 219 7.24 3.49 -6.30
CA HIS A 219 5.96 2.79 -6.14
C HIS A 219 5.80 1.74 -7.24
N GLY A 220 5.32 0.54 -6.92
CA GLY A 220 5.18 -0.56 -7.89
C GLY A 220 4.23 -0.23 -9.05
N GLY A 221 3.35 0.77 -8.88
CA GLY A 221 2.50 1.29 -9.96
C GLY A 221 3.27 2.07 -11.02
N CYS A 222 4.51 2.47 -10.74
CA CYS A 222 5.38 3.24 -11.64
C CYS A 222 6.29 2.37 -12.52
N ARG A 223 6.14 1.04 -12.47
CA ARG A 223 6.99 0.08 -13.21
C ARG A 223 7.04 0.35 -14.70
N GLU A 224 5.88 0.58 -15.32
CA GLU A 224 5.78 0.79 -16.76
C GLU A 224 6.50 2.06 -17.21
N GLY A 225 6.42 3.13 -16.40
CA GLY A 225 7.08 4.40 -16.69
C GLY A 225 8.59 4.37 -16.46
N LEU A 226 9.07 3.65 -15.44
CA LEU A 226 10.49 3.65 -15.07
C LEU A 226 11.31 2.61 -15.86
N ASN A 227 10.80 1.37 -15.96
CA ASN A 227 11.36 0.25 -16.72
C ASN A 227 12.90 0.08 -16.62
N LEU A 228 13.48 0.26 -15.43
CA LEU A 228 14.91 0.09 -15.21
C LEU A 228 15.30 -1.40 -15.30
N LYS A 229 16.38 -1.66 -16.03
CA LYS A 229 16.88 -3.01 -16.28
C LYS A 229 18.17 -3.26 -15.52
N GLN A 230 18.25 -4.43 -14.90
CA GLN A 230 19.46 -4.89 -14.24
C GLN A 230 20.63 -4.94 -15.23
N GLY A 231 21.79 -4.43 -14.81
CA GLY A 231 23.02 -4.37 -15.61
C GLY A 231 23.12 -3.13 -16.52
N SER A 232 22.02 -2.42 -16.78
CA SER A 232 22.02 -1.20 -17.58
C SER A 232 22.49 0.03 -16.80
N GLN A 233 22.96 1.04 -17.53
CA GLN A 233 23.38 2.32 -16.98
C GLN A 233 22.36 3.42 -17.28
N TYR A 234 22.17 4.31 -16.32
CA TYR A 234 21.21 5.42 -16.41
C TYR A 234 21.82 6.70 -15.85
N LEU A 235 21.31 7.83 -16.34
CA LEU A 235 21.55 9.14 -15.74
C LEU A 235 20.35 9.49 -14.85
N ILE A 236 20.59 9.71 -13.56
CA ILE A 236 19.56 10.08 -12.59
C ILE A 236 19.76 11.54 -12.17
N ILE A 237 18.66 12.30 -12.17
CA ILE A 237 18.62 13.71 -11.79
C ILE A 237 17.49 13.93 -10.78
N GLY A 238 17.77 13.77 -9.48
CA GLY A 238 16.75 13.94 -8.46
C GLY A 238 16.95 15.20 -7.60
N PRO A 239 15.88 15.84 -7.10
CA PRO A 239 15.97 16.91 -6.11
C PRO A 239 16.52 16.40 -4.78
N LYS A 240 16.79 17.34 -3.86
CA LYS A 240 17.15 17.00 -2.48
C LYS A 240 16.03 16.24 -1.76
N ASP A 241 14.79 16.50 -2.13
CA ASP A 241 13.62 15.96 -1.45
C ASP A 241 13.50 14.45 -1.69
N ASP A 242 14.16 13.88 -2.71
CA ASP A 242 14.21 12.42 -2.93
C ASP A 242 14.93 11.69 -1.81
N GLN A 243 15.82 12.35 -1.06
CA GLN A 243 16.44 11.75 0.12
C GLN A 243 15.37 11.47 1.17
N TRP A 244 15.14 10.19 1.47
CA TRP A 244 14.07 9.76 2.36
C TRP A 244 14.55 9.51 3.78
N THR A 245 15.29 8.42 3.98
CA THR A 245 15.79 8.01 5.28
C THR A 245 17.19 7.43 5.13
N VAL A 246 17.85 7.16 6.24
CA VAL A 246 19.13 6.48 6.27
C VAL A 246 18.89 5.00 6.52
N ASP A 247 19.48 4.16 5.68
CA ASP A 247 19.50 2.72 5.89
C ASP A 247 20.30 2.41 7.18
N PRO A 248 19.69 1.76 8.18
CA PRO A 248 20.33 1.55 9.48
C PRO A 248 21.51 0.56 9.43
N GLU A 249 21.58 -0.32 8.43
CA GLU A 249 22.67 -1.29 8.28
C GLU A 249 23.88 -0.67 7.59
N THR A 250 23.64 0.16 6.58
CA THR A 250 24.71 0.72 5.75
C THR A 250 25.06 2.18 6.10
N ASN A 251 24.23 2.84 6.90
CA ASN A 251 24.30 4.26 7.22
C ASN A 251 24.34 5.15 5.97
N ARG A 252 23.65 4.74 4.89
CA ARG A 252 23.56 5.47 3.62
C ARG A 252 22.13 5.94 3.36
N PHE A 253 21.97 7.05 2.65
CA PHE A 253 20.64 7.53 2.29
C PHE A 253 19.93 6.59 1.30
N ILE A 254 18.64 6.37 1.56
CA ILE A 254 17.69 5.76 0.65
C ILE A 254 16.97 6.88 -0.09
N TYR A 255 16.84 6.72 -1.40
CA TYR A 255 16.22 7.68 -2.30
C TYR A 255 14.84 7.19 -2.72
N MET A 256 13.84 8.07 -2.70
CA MET A 256 12.49 7.79 -3.20
C MET A 256 12.30 8.55 -4.51
N MET A 257 12.14 7.80 -5.61
CA MET A 257 11.92 8.37 -6.95
C MET A 257 10.47 8.79 -7.11
N GLY A 258 10.25 10.05 -7.48
CA GLY A 258 8.94 10.64 -7.72
C GLY A 258 8.89 11.43 -9.03
N LYS A 259 7.86 12.25 -9.21
CA LYS A 259 7.65 13.08 -10.39
C LYS A 259 8.87 13.89 -10.84
N ASP A 260 9.59 14.43 -9.85
CA ASP A 260 10.69 15.36 -10.07
C ASP A 260 12.05 14.66 -10.16
N THR A 261 12.08 13.32 -10.19
CA THR A 261 13.29 12.50 -10.37
C THR A 261 13.53 12.16 -11.84
#